data_AF-A0A938DF22-F1
#
_entry.id   AF-A0A938DF22-F1
#
_cell.length_a   1.000
_cell.length_b   1.000
_cell.length_c   1.000
_cell.angle_alpha   90.00
_cell.angle_beta   90.00
_cell.angle_gamma   90.00
#
_symmetry.space_group_name_H-M   'P 1'
#
loop_
_entity.id
_entity.type
_entity.pdbx_description
1 polymer ?
#
loop_
_entity_poly.entity_id
_entity_poly.type
_entity_poly.pdbx_seq_one_letter_code
_entity_poly.pdbx_strand_id
1 'polypeptide(L)'
;MRLERSVRESAFLQFIRGVALVFGAVALTSASAAWDQDGQAEWAQRYDADARLTVSRSTTPILSTQTVAATEAAIERIREIVANGGWPQAPAGQQLRLGSNSPAVSVLRRRLIVSGDIGAETGASPVFDSYVEAAVRRFQERHGIIATGVVNQQTIQALNVPAETRLRQLETNLVRLRSFSRDLGARYVTANIPAASVETVENGEVMTHHMAGVGKIDRQSPVMQTKAIQVNFNPFWTVPASVIRKDLIPKMQADPNYL
;
A
#
# COMPACT_ATOMS: atom_id res chain seq x y z
N MET A 1 -4.92 -76.84 18.77
CA MET A 1 -5.85 -76.97 19.91
C MET A 1 -7.06 -76.11 19.62
N ARG A 2 -8.20 -76.78 19.40
CA ARG A 2 -9.50 -76.25 19.00
C ARG A 2 -10.53 -76.89 19.94
N LEU A 3 -11.73 -76.30 19.99
CA LEU A 3 -12.97 -76.72 20.69
C LEU A 3 -13.19 -75.90 21.97
N GLU A 4 -14.37 -75.41 22.34
CA GLU A 4 -15.69 -75.24 21.74
C GLU A 4 -16.53 -74.44 22.79
N ARG A 5 -17.62 -73.75 22.37
CA ARG A 5 -18.97 -73.62 22.99
C ARG A 5 -19.11 -73.53 24.54
N SER A 6 -20.10 -72.89 25.18
CA SER A 6 -21.35 -72.17 24.88
C SER A 6 -22.17 -72.17 26.20
N VAL A 7 -23.21 -71.32 26.31
CA VAL A 7 -24.41 -71.44 27.19
C VAL A 7 -24.21 -71.01 28.69
N ARG A 8 -25.05 -70.25 29.42
CA ARG A 8 -26.53 -70.02 29.52
C ARG A 8 -26.80 -68.67 30.25
N GLU A 9 -27.63 -67.78 29.71
CA GLU A 9 -29.01 -67.40 30.12
C GLU A 9 -29.22 -66.78 31.51
N SER A 10 -29.78 -65.56 31.54
CA SER A 10 -30.80 -65.10 32.49
C SER A 10 -31.54 -63.87 31.92
N ALA A 11 -32.80 -64.07 31.52
CA ALA A 11 -34.01 -63.22 31.70
C ALA A 11 -33.92 -61.68 31.50
N PHE A 12 -34.85 -60.93 30.88
CA PHE A 12 -36.26 -61.11 30.51
C PHE A 12 -36.67 -59.87 29.63
N LEU A 13 -37.44 -60.11 28.55
CA LEU A 13 -38.47 -59.28 27.85
C LEU A 13 -38.52 -57.73 28.02
N GLN A 14 -38.40 -56.93 26.94
CA GLN A 14 -39.50 -56.33 26.09
C GLN A 14 -40.37 -55.27 26.82
N PHE A 15 -40.85 -54.13 26.31
CA PHE A 15 -40.90 -53.44 25.00
C PHE A 15 -41.51 -52.01 25.25
N ILE A 16 -41.27 -51.04 24.34
CA ILE A 16 -42.16 -49.94 23.89
C ILE A 16 -42.37 -48.60 24.68
N ARG A 17 -42.05 -47.53 23.92
CA ARG A 17 -42.65 -46.18 23.65
C ARG A 17 -42.99 -45.20 24.79
N GLY A 18 -42.64 -43.93 24.50
CA GLY A 18 -42.82 -42.75 25.34
C GLY A 18 -44.25 -42.23 25.50
N VAL A 19 -44.40 -41.17 26.30
CA VAL A 19 -45.38 -40.06 26.25
C VAL A 19 -44.96 -39.02 27.31
N ALA A 20 -45.21 -37.75 27.02
CA ALA A 20 -44.95 -36.56 27.85
C ALA A 20 -46.01 -36.31 28.95
N LEU A 21 -45.69 -35.48 29.95
CA LEU A 21 -46.56 -34.58 30.76
C LEU A 21 -45.66 -33.90 31.84
N VAL A 22 -45.38 -32.59 31.84
CA VAL A 22 -46.13 -31.41 32.34
C VAL A 22 -46.39 -31.37 33.86
N PHE A 23 -45.77 -30.38 34.53
CA PHE A 23 -46.24 -29.54 35.67
C PHE A 23 -45.27 -28.32 35.71
N GLY A 24 -45.63 -27.03 35.56
CA GLY A 24 -46.54 -26.18 36.34
C GLY A 24 -45.73 -25.29 37.33
N ALA A 25 -45.07 -24.20 36.89
CA ALA A 25 -45.42 -22.77 37.02
C ALA A 25 -45.34 -22.10 38.42
N VAL A 26 -44.43 -21.12 38.58
CA VAL A 26 -44.67 -19.85 39.32
C VAL A 26 -43.91 -18.72 38.60
N ALA A 27 -44.63 -17.64 38.29
CA ALA A 27 -44.17 -16.44 37.60
C ALA A 27 -43.74 -15.34 38.57
N LEU A 28 -42.77 -14.51 38.16
CA LEU A 28 -42.65 -13.12 38.57
C LEU A 28 -42.37 -12.28 37.32
N THR A 29 -43.41 -11.57 36.89
CA THR A 29 -43.40 -10.59 35.82
C THR A 29 -43.01 -9.22 36.37
N SER A 30 -42.10 -8.53 35.69
CA SER A 30 -42.07 -7.07 35.69
C SER A 30 -42.03 -6.60 34.23
N ALA A 31 -43.22 -6.34 33.69
CA ALA A 31 -43.40 -5.59 32.47
C ALA A 31 -43.38 -4.10 32.82
N SER A 32 -42.48 -3.34 32.20
CA SER A 32 -42.64 -1.89 32.08
C SER A 32 -42.50 -1.50 30.61
N ALA A 33 -43.67 -1.24 30.03
CA ALA A 33 -43.95 -0.32 28.94
C ALA A 33 -43.14 -0.46 27.64
N ALA A 34 -43.74 -1.16 26.68
CA ALA A 34 -43.55 -0.88 25.27
C ALA A 34 -44.01 0.57 25.00
N TRP A 35 -43.06 1.39 24.56
CA TRP A 35 -43.35 2.61 23.81
C TRP A 35 -43.10 2.30 22.35
N ASP A 36 -44.19 2.25 21.61
CA ASP A 36 -44.21 2.28 20.16
C ASP A 36 -43.72 3.67 19.74
N GLN A 37 -42.56 3.73 19.09
CA GLN A 37 -42.05 4.94 18.47
C GLN A 37 -41.91 4.67 16.98
N ASP A 38 -43.03 4.78 16.30
CA ASP A 38 -43.07 5.08 14.88
C ASP A 38 -42.14 6.28 14.59
N GLY A 39 -41.24 6.12 13.62
CA GLY A 39 -40.51 7.21 13.00
C GLY A 39 -39.06 7.40 13.47
N GLN A 40 -38.16 6.62 12.90
CA GLN A 40 -37.12 7.09 11.97
C GLN A 40 -36.21 5.91 11.63
N ALA A 41 -35.94 5.70 10.34
CA ALA A 41 -34.86 4.84 9.92
C ALA A 41 -33.56 5.41 10.49
N GLU A 42 -33.10 4.91 11.64
CA GLU A 42 -31.73 5.11 12.08
C GLU A 42 -30.82 4.42 11.08
N TRP A 43 -30.43 5.17 10.05
CA TRP A 43 -29.19 4.91 9.35
C TRP A 43 -28.11 4.94 10.41
N ALA A 44 -27.66 3.77 10.87
CA ALA A 44 -26.43 3.68 11.64
C ALA A 44 -25.37 4.42 10.82
N GLN A 45 -25.00 5.62 11.26
CA GLN A 45 -23.98 6.44 10.63
C GLN A 45 -22.65 5.75 10.91
N ARG A 46 -22.36 4.71 10.13
CA ARG A 46 -21.06 4.08 10.05
C ARG A 46 -20.16 5.05 9.30
N TYR A 47 -19.60 6.00 10.04
CA TYR A 47 -18.40 6.74 9.66
C TYR A 47 -17.15 5.86 9.72
N ASP A 48 -17.30 4.58 10.08
CA ASP A 48 -16.27 3.57 9.88
C ASP A 48 -15.98 3.49 8.38
N ALA A 49 -14.83 4.02 7.98
CA ALA A 49 -14.32 3.97 6.63
C ALA A 49 -14.55 2.56 6.06
N ASP A 50 -15.21 2.49 4.90
CA ASP A 50 -15.36 1.24 4.12
C ASP A 50 -14.03 0.47 4.20
N ALA A 51 -14.04 -0.82 4.53
CA ALA A 51 -12.81 -1.62 4.61
C ALA A 51 -12.03 -1.60 3.27
N ARG A 52 -12.67 -1.18 2.18
CA ARG A 52 -12.05 -0.87 0.88
C ARG A 52 -11.24 0.43 0.83
N LEU A 53 -11.40 1.32 1.80
CA LEU A 53 -10.69 2.59 1.97
C LEU A 53 -9.53 2.49 2.99
N THR A 54 -9.35 1.34 3.65
CA THR A 54 -8.19 1.12 4.52
C THR A 54 -6.93 1.00 3.67
N VAL A 55 -6.21 2.12 3.49
CA VAL A 55 -4.89 2.11 2.87
C VAL A 55 -3.95 1.34 3.78
N SER A 56 -3.62 0.11 3.42
CA SER A 56 -2.60 -0.67 4.11
C SER A 56 -1.25 0.01 3.88
N ARG A 57 -0.77 0.75 4.88
CA ARG A 57 0.54 1.40 4.83
C ARG A 57 1.57 0.45 5.41
N SER A 58 2.72 0.37 4.73
CA SER A 58 3.88 -0.35 5.24
C SER A 58 4.27 0.18 6.61
N THR A 59 4.46 -0.71 7.58
CA THR A 59 5.07 -0.39 8.88
C THR A 59 6.59 -0.44 8.82
N THR A 60 7.17 -0.90 7.71
CA THR A 60 8.62 -0.95 7.50
C THR A 60 9.15 0.44 7.13
N PRO A 61 10.10 1.01 7.89
CA PRO A 61 10.67 2.32 7.59
C PRO A 61 11.51 2.34 6.32
N ILE A 62 11.50 3.47 5.61
CA ILE A 62 12.35 3.68 4.41
C ILE A 62 13.83 3.51 4.77
N LEU A 63 14.28 4.11 5.86
CA LEU A 63 15.64 3.95 6.35
C LEU A 63 15.68 2.83 7.39
N SER A 64 15.86 1.59 6.96
CA SER A 64 15.98 0.43 7.84
C SER A 64 16.92 -0.62 7.24
N THR A 65 17.41 -1.54 8.07
CA THR A 65 18.23 -2.67 7.61
C THR A 65 17.45 -3.60 6.68
N GLN A 66 16.14 -3.73 6.91
CA GLN A 66 15.22 -4.49 6.07
C GLN A 66 15.13 -3.88 4.67
N THR A 67 15.04 -2.54 4.57
CA THR A 67 15.02 -1.86 3.27
C THR A 67 16.34 -2.00 2.51
N VAL A 68 17.48 -2.00 3.22
CA VAL A 68 18.79 -2.28 2.61
C VAL A 68 18.82 -3.69 2.02
N ALA A 69 18.45 -4.71 2.80
CA ALA A 69 18.41 -6.10 2.33
C ALA A 69 17.41 -6.31 1.17
N ALA A 70 16.23 -5.69 1.25
CA ALA A 70 15.24 -5.73 0.16
C ALA A 70 15.76 -5.07 -1.12
N THR A 71 16.53 -3.98 -1.00
CA THR A 71 17.15 -3.30 -2.14
C THR A 71 18.24 -4.16 -2.77
N GLU A 72 19.05 -4.86 -1.96
CA GLU A 72 20.05 -5.82 -2.45
C GLU A 72 19.39 -6.97 -3.21
N ALA A 73 18.34 -7.57 -2.66
CA ALA A 73 17.58 -8.62 -3.34
C ALA A 73 16.95 -8.11 -4.66
N ALA A 74 16.46 -6.87 -4.69
CA ALA A 74 15.93 -6.26 -5.90
C ALA A 74 17.02 -6.02 -6.96
N ILE A 75 18.24 -5.64 -6.54
CA ILE A 75 19.40 -5.49 -7.44
C ILE A 75 19.72 -6.83 -8.10
N GLU A 76 19.80 -7.93 -7.35
CA GLU A 76 20.09 -9.25 -7.91
C GLU A 76 19.02 -9.67 -8.93
N ARG A 77 17.74 -9.49 -8.61
CA ARG A 77 16.65 -9.77 -9.55
C ARG A 77 16.75 -8.95 -10.84
N ILE A 78 17.07 -7.66 -10.76
CA ILE A 78 17.20 -6.82 -11.95
C ILE A 78 18.47 -7.15 -12.73
N ARG A 79 19.57 -7.54 -12.07
CA ARG A 79 20.79 -8.02 -12.74
C ARG A 79 20.52 -9.24 -13.60
N GLU A 80 19.76 -10.20 -13.09
CA GLU A 80 19.33 -11.37 -13.88
C GLU A 80 18.50 -10.96 -15.10
N ILE A 81 17.56 -10.02 -14.94
CA ILE A 81 16.77 -9.50 -16.05
C ILE A 81 17.66 -8.84 -17.11
N VAL A 82 18.63 -8.02 -16.69
CA VAL A 82 19.60 -7.37 -17.60
C VAL A 82 20.44 -8.42 -18.33
N ALA A 83 20.93 -9.43 -17.62
CA ALA A 83 21.71 -10.53 -18.21
C ALA A 83 20.90 -11.32 -19.26
N ASN A 84 19.58 -11.41 -19.10
CA ASN A 84 18.67 -12.07 -20.03
C ASN A 84 18.17 -11.15 -21.18
N GLY A 85 18.83 -10.01 -21.42
CA GLY A 85 18.49 -9.09 -22.51
C GLY A 85 17.53 -7.96 -22.11
N GLY A 86 17.28 -7.78 -20.82
CA GLY A 86 16.50 -6.67 -20.27
C GLY A 86 14.99 -6.83 -20.43
N TRP A 87 14.29 -5.70 -20.31
CA TRP A 87 12.84 -5.68 -20.46
C TRP A 87 12.42 -5.46 -21.91
N PRO A 88 11.45 -6.25 -22.44
CA PRO A 88 10.86 -5.98 -23.75
C PRO A 88 10.28 -4.57 -23.82
N GLN A 89 10.40 -3.89 -24.96
CA GLN A 89 9.75 -2.60 -25.14
C GLN A 89 8.22 -2.78 -25.17
N ALA A 90 7.52 -2.03 -24.32
CA ALA A 90 6.07 -1.97 -24.34
C ALA A 90 5.59 -1.22 -25.60
N PRO A 91 4.43 -1.62 -26.16
CA PRO A 91 3.92 -1.07 -27.41
C PRO A 91 3.64 0.43 -27.27
N ALA A 92 4.27 1.24 -28.12
CA ALA A 92 4.00 2.67 -28.20
C ALA A 92 2.82 2.96 -29.14
N GLY A 93 2.12 4.08 -28.90
CA GLY A 93 1.16 4.63 -29.85
C GLY A 93 -0.30 4.15 -29.74
N GLN A 94 -0.61 3.16 -28.90
CA GLN A 94 -1.99 2.72 -28.66
C GLN A 94 -2.31 2.68 -27.16
N GLN A 95 -3.44 3.29 -26.78
CA GLN A 95 -3.98 3.12 -25.44
C GLN A 95 -4.57 1.71 -25.30
N LEU A 96 -4.17 0.98 -24.27
CA LEU A 96 -4.70 -0.37 -23.97
C LEU A 96 -5.50 -0.33 -22.67
N ARG A 97 -6.67 -0.98 -22.70
CA ARG A 97 -7.61 -1.07 -21.58
C ARG A 97 -8.35 -2.40 -21.60
N LEU A 98 -9.06 -2.70 -20.51
CA LEU A 98 -9.91 -3.90 -20.42
C LEU A 98 -10.79 -4.08 -21.66
N GLY A 99 -10.76 -5.28 -22.24
CA GLY A 99 -11.48 -5.64 -23.47
C GLY A 99 -10.74 -5.34 -24.78
N SER A 100 -9.56 -4.70 -24.74
CA SER A 100 -8.73 -4.52 -25.95
C SER A 100 -8.26 -5.88 -26.48
N ASN A 101 -8.25 -6.05 -27.80
CA ASN A 101 -7.68 -7.23 -28.45
C ASN A 101 -6.69 -6.76 -29.53
N SER A 102 -5.40 -6.95 -29.29
CA SER A 102 -4.36 -6.61 -30.24
C SER A 102 -3.04 -7.33 -29.93
N PRO A 103 -2.14 -7.50 -30.92
CA PRO A 103 -0.81 -8.05 -30.68
C PRO A 103 0.01 -7.25 -29.65
N ALA A 104 -0.30 -5.96 -29.49
CA ALA A 104 0.30 -5.09 -28.49
C ALA A 104 0.07 -5.61 -27.06
N VAL A 105 -1.11 -6.21 -26.79
CA VAL A 105 -1.41 -6.78 -25.47
C VAL A 105 -0.51 -7.98 -25.16
N SER A 106 -0.23 -8.84 -26.15
CA SER A 106 0.70 -9.97 -25.97
C SER A 106 2.11 -9.49 -25.62
N VAL A 107 2.57 -8.39 -26.23
CA VAL A 107 3.87 -7.76 -25.91
C VAL A 107 3.85 -7.18 -24.50
N LEU A 108 2.80 -6.43 -24.15
CA LEU A 108 2.61 -5.87 -22.80
C LEU A 108 2.61 -6.98 -21.74
N ARG A 109 1.90 -8.09 -21.98
CA ARG A 109 1.82 -9.22 -21.06
C ARG A 109 3.21 -9.82 -20.82
N ARG A 110 3.97 -10.08 -21.88
CA ARG A 110 5.37 -10.55 -21.76
C ARG A 110 6.21 -9.58 -20.94
N ARG A 111 6.07 -8.27 -21.19
CA ARG A 111 6.76 -7.23 -20.42
C ARG A 111 6.41 -7.27 -18.92
N LEU A 112 5.14 -7.44 -18.58
CA LEU A 112 4.65 -7.53 -17.20
C LEU A 112 5.06 -8.84 -16.51
N ILE A 113 5.17 -9.95 -17.27
CA ILE A 113 5.69 -11.23 -16.75
C ILE A 113 7.16 -11.07 -16.34
N VAL A 114 7.99 -10.49 -17.21
CA VAL A 114 9.42 -10.30 -16.91
C VAL A 114 9.64 -9.36 -15.73
N SER A 115 8.75 -8.38 -15.50
CA SER A 115 8.81 -7.55 -14.29
C SER A 115 8.17 -8.17 -13.05
N GLY A 116 7.50 -9.32 -13.16
CA GLY A 116 6.82 -10.00 -12.06
C GLY A 116 5.50 -9.34 -11.62
N ASP A 117 4.90 -8.49 -12.47
CA ASP A 117 3.59 -7.88 -12.19
C ASP A 117 2.42 -8.87 -12.43
N ILE A 118 2.66 -9.90 -13.25
CA ILE A 118 1.72 -10.98 -13.57
C ILE A 118 2.48 -12.31 -13.65
N GLY A 119 1.84 -13.41 -13.25
CA GLY A 119 2.45 -14.73 -13.29
C GLY A 119 2.59 -15.28 -14.73
N ALA A 120 3.64 -16.08 -14.95
CA ALA A 120 3.95 -16.65 -16.26
C ALA A 120 2.87 -17.62 -16.78
N GLU A 121 2.07 -18.19 -15.88
CA GLU A 121 0.93 -19.06 -16.17
C GLU A 121 -0.17 -18.38 -17.00
N THR A 122 -0.19 -17.04 -17.04
CA THR A 122 -1.18 -16.28 -17.79
C THR A 122 -0.95 -16.28 -19.31
N GLY A 123 0.16 -16.84 -19.80
CA GLY A 123 0.42 -17.06 -21.22
C GLY A 123 0.62 -15.78 -22.04
N ALA A 124 0.28 -15.82 -23.33
CA ALA A 124 0.55 -14.74 -24.30
C ALA A 124 -0.71 -14.24 -25.05
N SER A 125 -1.90 -14.38 -24.45
CA SER A 125 -3.17 -13.98 -25.09
C SER A 125 -3.14 -12.51 -25.55
N PRO A 126 -3.65 -12.20 -26.76
CA PRO A 126 -3.75 -10.84 -27.28
C PRO A 126 -4.91 -10.04 -26.66
N VAL A 127 -5.66 -10.64 -25.72
CA VAL A 127 -6.79 -10.01 -25.06
C VAL A 127 -6.34 -9.33 -23.76
N PHE A 128 -6.77 -8.10 -23.54
CA PHE A 128 -6.57 -7.38 -22.30
C PHE A 128 -7.68 -7.76 -21.32
N ASP A 129 -7.40 -8.78 -20.53
CA ASP A 129 -8.30 -9.34 -19.52
C ASP A 129 -8.10 -8.69 -18.14
N SER A 130 -8.85 -9.17 -17.14
CA SER A 130 -8.78 -8.69 -15.77
C SER A 130 -7.41 -8.95 -15.10
N TYR A 131 -6.68 -9.98 -15.53
CA TYR A 131 -5.34 -10.26 -15.00
C TYR A 131 -4.33 -9.22 -15.49
N VAL A 132 -4.37 -8.87 -16.78
CA VAL A 132 -3.53 -7.80 -17.33
C VAL A 132 -3.90 -6.45 -16.71
N GLU A 133 -5.18 -6.16 -16.52
CA GLU A 133 -5.62 -4.94 -15.85
C GLU A 133 -5.06 -4.84 -14.43
N ALA A 134 -5.20 -5.89 -13.62
CA ALA A 134 -4.67 -5.94 -12.27
C ALA A 134 -3.14 -5.77 -12.24
N ALA A 135 -2.43 -6.39 -13.18
CA ALA A 135 -0.98 -6.24 -13.32
C ALA A 135 -0.57 -4.82 -13.70
N VAL A 136 -1.31 -4.16 -14.59
CA VAL A 136 -1.08 -2.75 -14.94
C VAL A 136 -1.34 -1.84 -13.74
N ARG A 137 -2.38 -2.11 -12.92
CA ARG A 137 -2.61 -1.35 -11.69
C ARG A 137 -1.45 -1.48 -10.70
N ARG A 138 -0.99 -2.71 -10.45
CA ARG A 138 0.20 -2.96 -9.61
C ARG A 138 1.44 -2.23 -10.13
N PHE A 139 1.65 -2.25 -11.45
CA PHE A 139 2.71 -1.49 -12.09
C PHE A 139 2.55 0.02 -11.85
N GLN A 140 1.36 0.57 -12.03
CA GLN A 140 1.13 2.00 -11.83
C GLN A 140 1.38 2.41 -10.39
N GLU A 141 0.88 1.65 -9.42
CA GLU A 141 1.08 1.88 -7.98
C GLU A 141 2.57 1.93 -7.62
N ARG A 142 3.35 0.91 -8.02
CA ARG A 142 4.79 0.84 -7.69
C ARG A 142 5.64 1.93 -8.38
N HIS A 143 5.13 2.56 -9.43
CA HIS A 143 5.80 3.66 -10.13
C HIS A 143 5.24 5.05 -9.77
N GLY A 144 4.32 5.14 -8.79
CA GLY A 144 3.72 6.41 -8.37
C GLY A 144 2.80 7.02 -9.43
N ILE A 145 2.23 6.19 -10.30
CA ILE A 145 1.25 6.57 -11.32
C ILE A 145 -0.14 6.24 -10.78
N ILE A 146 -1.15 7.05 -11.12
CA ILE A 146 -2.54 6.76 -10.75
C ILE A 146 -2.94 5.40 -11.33
N ALA A 147 -3.39 4.50 -10.45
CA ALA A 147 -3.68 3.08 -10.72
C ALA A 147 -5.00 2.88 -11.48
N THR A 148 -5.11 3.47 -12.67
CA THR A 148 -6.30 3.40 -13.53
C THR A 148 -6.51 2.03 -14.18
N GLY A 149 -5.47 1.20 -14.28
CA GLY A 149 -5.48 -0.05 -15.05
C GLY A 149 -5.44 0.17 -16.57
N VAL A 150 -5.38 1.42 -17.01
CA VAL A 150 -5.31 1.80 -18.42
C VAL A 150 -3.87 2.16 -18.77
N VAL A 151 -3.38 1.58 -19.86
CA VAL A 151 -2.03 1.86 -20.37
C VAL A 151 -2.09 3.11 -21.23
N ASN A 152 -1.78 4.25 -20.62
CA ASN A 152 -1.65 5.56 -21.27
C ASN A 152 -0.17 5.88 -21.59
N GLN A 153 0.08 7.05 -22.20
CA GLN A 153 1.43 7.49 -22.56
C GLN A 153 2.39 7.53 -21.37
N GLN A 154 1.94 8.00 -20.20
CA GLN A 154 2.75 8.02 -18.97
C GLN A 154 3.14 6.60 -18.54
N THR A 155 2.21 5.65 -18.60
CA THR A 155 2.46 4.23 -18.27
C THR A 155 3.45 3.61 -19.26
N ILE A 156 3.31 3.89 -20.57
CA ILE A 156 4.25 3.43 -21.59
C ILE A 156 5.66 4.00 -21.38
N GLN A 157 5.78 5.29 -21.08
CA GLN A 157 7.08 5.90 -20.79
C GLN A 157 7.76 5.23 -19.59
N ALA A 158 7.01 4.94 -18.53
CA ALA A 158 7.52 4.23 -17.36
C ALA A 158 7.91 2.77 -17.67
N LEU A 159 7.11 2.06 -18.48
CA LEU A 159 7.38 0.68 -18.91
C LEU A 159 8.65 0.58 -19.75
N ASN A 160 8.91 1.60 -20.58
CA ASN A 160 10.03 1.64 -21.53
C ASN A 160 11.34 2.20 -20.93
N VAL A 161 11.39 2.49 -19.63
CA VAL A 161 12.66 2.75 -18.95
C VAL A 161 13.50 1.45 -18.96
N PRO A 162 14.72 1.46 -19.53
CA PRO A 162 15.55 0.25 -19.61
C PRO A 162 15.90 -0.34 -18.24
N ALA A 163 16.09 -1.65 -18.20
CA ALA A 163 16.42 -2.39 -16.97
C ALA A 163 17.76 -1.93 -16.39
N GLU A 164 18.74 -1.65 -17.25
CA GLU A 164 20.07 -1.15 -16.91
C GLU A 164 20.01 0.21 -16.21
N THR A 165 19.07 1.07 -16.63
CA THR A 165 18.85 2.36 -15.98
C THR A 165 18.27 2.18 -14.58
N ARG A 166 17.34 1.24 -14.40
CA ARG A 166 16.79 0.92 -13.07
C ARG A 166 17.82 0.24 -12.17
N LEU A 167 18.67 -0.62 -12.72
CA LEU A 167 19.76 -1.25 -11.98
C LEU A 167 20.71 -0.19 -11.39
N ARG A 168 21.21 0.74 -12.23
CA ARG A 168 22.09 1.82 -11.77
C ARG A 168 21.43 2.72 -10.73
N GLN A 169 20.12 2.97 -10.86
CA GLN A 169 19.36 3.73 -9.86
C GLN A 169 19.32 2.99 -8.52
N LEU A 170 19.04 1.69 -8.52
CA LEU A 170 19.04 0.88 -7.30
C LEU A 170 20.43 0.81 -6.65
N GLU A 171 21.48 0.58 -7.44
CA GLU A 171 22.85 0.52 -6.93
C GLU A 171 23.27 1.86 -6.28
N THR A 172 22.91 2.98 -6.91
CA THR A 172 23.17 4.32 -6.35
C THR A 172 22.37 4.54 -5.06
N ASN A 173 21.10 4.15 -5.04
CA ASN A 173 20.25 4.31 -3.86
C ASN A 173 20.67 3.38 -2.72
N LEU A 174 21.21 2.19 -3.00
CA LEU A 174 21.75 1.30 -1.98
C LEU A 174 22.89 1.97 -1.19
N VAL A 175 23.79 2.67 -1.87
CA VAL A 175 24.86 3.44 -1.23
C VAL A 175 24.27 4.53 -0.32
N ARG A 176 23.25 5.24 -0.80
CA ARG A 176 22.56 6.28 0.00
C ARG A 176 21.86 5.70 1.23
N LEU A 177 21.12 4.61 1.06
CA LEU A 177 20.45 3.92 2.17
C LEU A 177 21.46 3.48 3.23
N ARG A 178 22.56 2.84 2.83
CA ARG A 178 23.63 2.45 3.76
C ARG A 178 24.30 3.63 4.46
N SER A 179 24.38 4.79 3.82
CA SER A 179 24.93 6.00 4.42
C SER A 179 23.98 6.63 5.42
N PHE A 180 22.68 6.73 5.08
CA PHE A 180 21.67 7.41 5.89
C PHE A 180 21.10 6.55 7.02
N SER A 181 21.16 5.21 6.90
CA SER A 181 20.68 4.30 7.94
C SER A 181 21.63 4.14 9.13
N ARG A 182 22.78 4.84 9.13
CA ARG A 182 23.72 4.80 10.27
C ARG A 182 23.27 5.75 11.37
N ASP A 183 23.36 5.27 12.61
CA ASP A 183 23.21 6.07 13.83
C ASP A 183 21.86 6.80 13.99
N LEU A 184 20.78 6.20 13.49
CA LEU A 184 19.42 6.76 13.60
C LEU A 184 18.83 6.67 15.02
N GLY A 185 19.32 5.74 15.84
CA GLY A 185 18.76 5.46 17.16
C GLY A 185 17.38 4.77 17.09
N ALA A 186 16.74 4.62 18.26
CA ALA A 186 15.44 3.95 18.36
C ALA A 186 14.28 4.81 17.84
N ARG A 187 14.42 6.15 17.82
CA ARG A 187 13.37 7.09 17.40
C ARG A 187 13.96 8.17 16.51
N TYR A 188 13.41 8.32 15.31
CA TYR A 188 13.88 9.29 14.33
C TYR A 188 12.74 9.75 13.40
N VAL A 189 13.01 10.86 12.69
CA VAL A 189 12.11 11.39 11.67
C VAL A 189 12.88 11.41 10.36
N THR A 190 12.28 10.86 9.31
CA THR A 190 12.88 10.83 7.97
C THR A 190 12.05 11.65 7.01
N ALA A 191 12.68 12.55 6.26
CA ALA A 191 12.04 13.28 5.18
C ALA A 191 12.62 12.84 3.83
N ASN A 192 11.81 12.16 3.03
CA ASN A 192 12.16 11.76 1.67
C ASN A 192 11.80 12.89 0.69
N ILE A 193 12.77 13.76 0.40
CA ILE A 193 12.59 14.95 -0.44
C ILE A 193 11.96 14.62 -1.82
N PRO A 194 12.49 13.67 -2.63
CA PRO A 194 11.91 13.39 -3.95
C PRO A 194 10.52 12.73 -3.86
N ALA A 195 10.19 12.04 -2.77
CA ALA A 195 8.86 11.48 -2.56
C ALA A 195 7.90 12.47 -1.87
N ALA A 196 8.38 13.63 -1.42
CA ALA A 196 7.63 14.60 -0.63
C ALA A 196 6.90 13.98 0.57
N SER A 197 7.55 13.01 1.24
CA SER A 197 6.97 12.27 2.37
C SER A 197 7.84 12.37 3.62
N VAL A 198 7.20 12.30 4.78
CA VAL A 198 7.83 12.29 6.10
C VAL A 198 7.30 11.11 6.91
N GLU A 199 8.22 10.35 7.48
CA GLU A 199 7.96 9.21 8.37
C GLU A 199 8.49 9.51 9.77
N THR A 200 7.67 9.22 10.79
CA THR A 200 8.17 9.09 12.16
C THR A 200 8.34 7.62 12.47
N VAL A 201 9.49 7.26 13.02
CA VAL A 201 9.86 5.88 13.29
C VAL A 201 10.20 5.74 14.77
N GLU A 202 9.70 4.69 15.38
CA GLU A 202 10.01 4.32 16.75
C GLU A 202 10.17 2.79 16.86
N ASN A 203 11.26 2.34 17.48
CA ASN A 203 11.61 0.94 17.67
C ASN A 203 11.59 0.09 16.38
N GLY A 204 11.93 0.71 15.24
CA GLY A 204 11.97 0.04 13.94
C GLY A 204 10.62 -0.03 13.21
N GLU A 205 9.58 0.62 13.73
CA GLU A 205 8.25 0.67 13.11
C GLU A 205 7.85 2.11 12.76
N VAL A 206 7.20 2.28 11.61
CA VAL A 206 6.62 3.57 11.20
C VAL A 206 5.38 3.87 12.04
N MET A 207 5.44 4.94 12.83
CA MET A 207 4.33 5.39 13.68
C MET A 207 3.38 6.32 12.91
N THR A 208 3.93 7.25 12.15
CA THR A 208 3.13 8.17 11.32
C THR A 208 3.77 8.41 9.97
N HIS A 209 2.91 8.67 8.97
CA HIS A 209 3.30 9.02 7.62
C HIS A 209 2.54 10.28 7.19
N HIS A 210 3.28 11.29 6.72
CA HIS A 210 2.75 12.58 6.30
C HIS A 210 3.29 12.99 4.94
N MET A 211 2.51 13.79 4.21
CA MET A 211 3.00 14.51 3.03
C MET A 211 3.68 15.80 3.48
N ALA A 212 4.77 16.18 2.81
CA ALA A 212 5.53 17.38 3.11
C ALA A 212 5.63 18.31 1.89
N GLY A 213 5.62 19.61 2.14
CA GLY A 213 6.04 20.60 1.15
C GLY A 213 7.56 20.63 1.06
N VAL A 214 8.10 20.45 -0.15
CA VAL A 214 9.55 20.49 -0.41
C VAL A 214 9.92 21.72 -1.23
N GLY A 215 11.19 22.11 -1.15
CA GLY A 215 11.72 23.25 -1.90
C GLY A 215 11.58 23.09 -3.41
N LYS A 216 11.34 24.20 -4.12
CA LYS A 216 11.33 24.24 -5.59
C LYS A 216 12.72 23.98 -6.16
N ILE A 217 12.81 23.72 -7.48
CA ILE A 217 14.09 23.47 -8.16
C ILE A 217 15.09 24.63 -7.98
N ASP A 218 14.61 25.86 -7.95
CA ASP A 218 15.43 27.07 -7.73
C ASP A 218 15.73 27.36 -6.24
N ARG A 219 15.07 26.64 -5.32
CA ARG A 219 15.17 26.81 -3.86
C ARG A 219 15.00 25.46 -3.16
N GLN A 220 15.93 24.53 -3.39
CA GLN A 220 15.82 23.15 -2.94
C GLN A 220 15.97 23.00 -1.42
N SER A 221 15.24 22.05 -0.84
CA SER A 221 15.45 21.63 0.54
C SER A 221 16.84 20.99 0.69
N PRO A 222 17.67 21.41 1.67
CA PRO A 222 18.99 20.83 1.87
C PRO A 222 18.91 19.39 2.39
N VAL A 223 19.83 18.53 1.97
CA VAL A 223 20.02 17.19 2.54
C VAL A 223 20.85 17.33 3.82
N MET A 224 20.30 16.91 4.96
CA MET A 224 20.96 17.00 6.26
C MET A 224 20.50 15.90 7.22
N GLN A 225 21.33 15.64 8.24
CA GLN A 225 21.02 14.78 9.38
C GLN A 225 21.35 15.58 10.65
N THR A 226 20.34 15.82 11.49
CA THR A 226 20.49 16.61 12.72
C THR A 226 19.49 16.16 13.77
N LYS A 227 19.69 16.59 15.02
CA LYS A 227 18.78 16.32 16.14
C LYS A 227 17.74 17.43 16.25
N ALA A 228 16.47 17.05 16.36
CA ALA A 228 15.42 17.97 16.76
C ALA A 228 15.57 18.28 18.26
N ILE A 229 15.93 19.52 18.60
CA ILE A 229 16.20 19.95 19.97
C ILE A 229 14.97 20.55 20.68
N GLN A 230 14.01 21.06 19.92
CA GLN A 230 12.83 21.73 20.44
C GLN A 230 11.68 21.67 19.43
N VAL A 231 10.45 21.62 19.94
CA VAL A 231 9.22 21.85 19.18
C VAL A 231 8.53 23.10 19.72
N ASN A 232 8.22 24.06 18.86
CA ASN A 232 7.49 25.27 19.21
C ASN A 232 6.10 25.23 18.55
N PHE A 233 5.04 25.27 19.36
CA PHE A 233 3.67 25.11 18.88
C PHE A 233 3.07 26.38 18.26
N ASN A 234 3.61 27.57 18.59
CA ASN A 234 3.15 28.85 18.04
C ASN A 234 4.36 29.76 17.72
N PRO A 235 5.19 29.38 16.74
CA PRO A 235 6.36 30.17 16.41
C PRO A 235 5.97 31.47 15.70
N PHE A 236 6.70 32.56 16.00
CA PHE A 236 6.71 33.71 15.11
C PHE A 236 7.39 33.34 13.80
N TRP A 237 6.83 33.77 12.66
CA TRP A 237 7.48 33.58 11.37
C TRP A 237 8.36 34.78 11.03
N THR A 238 9.66 34.67 11.34
CA THR A 238 10.66 35.65 10.89
C THR A 238 10.98 35.41 9.43
N VAL A 239 10.46 36.26 8.54
CA VAL A 239 10.63 36.11 7.09
C VAL A 239 12.12 36.21 6.72
N PRO A 240 12.71 35.21 6.04
CA PRO A 240 14.11 35.26 5.64
C PRO A 240 14.39 36.39 4.64
N ALA A 241 15.59 36.99 4.72
CA ALA A 241 16.00 38.08 3.81
C ALA A 241 15.93 37.72 2.32
N SER A 242 16.05 36.42 1.97
CA SER A 242 15.88 35.95 0.59
C SER A 242 14.44 36.06 0.10
N VAL A 243 13.45 35.73 0.95
CA VAL A 243 12.02 35.82 0.66
C VAL A 243 11.60 37.30 0.59
N ILE A 244 12.10 38.13 1.51
CA ILE A 244 11.85 39.59 1.48
C ILE A 244 12.29 40.16 0.12
N ARG A 245 13.54 39.90 -0.28
CA ARG A 245 14.11 40.47 -1.50
C ARG A 245 13.47 39.94 -2.79
N LYS A 246 13.18 38.63 -2.85
CA LYS A 246 12.73 37.98 -4.08
C LYS A 246 11.20 38.01 -4.26
N ASP A 247 10.45 38.01 -3.16
CA ASP A 247 9.00 37.76 -3.21
C ASP A 247 8.18 38.92 -2.64
N LEU A 248 8.61 39.58 -1.55
CA LEU A 248 7.84 40.68 -0.93
C LEU A 248 8.11 42.03 -1.58
N ILE A 249 9.38 42.45 -1.74
CA ILE A 249 9.73 43.77 -2.29
C ILE A 249 9.05 44.01 -3.66
N PRO A 250 9.08 43.08 -4.62
CA PRO A 250 8.41 43.29 -5.91
C PRO A 250 6.89 43.51 -5.76
N LYS A 251 6.25 42.85 -4.79
CA LYS A 251 4.82 43.01 -4.54
C LYS A 251 4.50 44.33 -3.84
N MET A 252 5.32 44.75 -2.88
CA MET A 252 5.17 46.05 -2.21
C MET A 252 5.43 47.24 -3.15
N GLN A 253 6.33 47.08 -4.13
CA GLN A 253 6.53 48.09 -5.17
C GLN A 253 5.32 48.21 -6.11
N ALA A 254 4.60 47.10 -6.33
CA ALA A 254 3.38 47.09 -7.14
C ALA A 254 2.14 47.57 -6.36
N ASP A 255 2.03 47.21 -5.09
CA ASP A 255 0.96 47.61 -4.18
C ASP A 255 1.54 48.01 -2.81
N PRO A 256 1.56 49.32 -2.49
CA PRO A 256 2.05 49.82 -1.21
C PRO A 256 1.29 49.30 0.02
N ASN A 257 0.06 48.80 -0.14
CA ASN A 257 -0.79 48.26 0.93
C ASN A 257 -0.77 46.72 1.02
N TYR A 258 0.24 46.06 0.47
CA TYR A 258 0.31 44.60 0.40
C TYR A 258 0.42 43.87 1.75
N LEU A 259 0.88 44.54 2.82
CA LEU A 259 1.15 43.94 4.13
C LEU A 259 0.20 44.45 5.22
#